data_AF-A0A090WMP9-F1
#
_entry.id   AF-A0A090WMP9-F1
#
_cell.length_a   1.000
_cell.length_b   1.000
_cell.length_c   1.000
_cell.angle_alpha   90.00
_cell.angle_beta   90.00
_cell.angle_gamma   90.00
#
_symmetry.space_group_name_H-M   'P 1'
#
loop_
_entity.id
_entity.type
_entity.pdbx_description
1 polymer ?
#
loop_
_entity_poly.entity_id
_entity_poly.type
_entity_poly.pdbx_seq_one_letter_code
_entity_poly.pdbx_strand_id
1 'polypeptide(L)'
;MTTGIDSFALLAIPFFVLAGEIMKQGGIANRLINFAKSLVASLPGGLAYVNVLASMLFGAISGSAIAATSAIGSIMTDRMEEEGYPREFSASVNITSATTGLLIPPPSNILIVYALASGGTASVAALFIAGYLPGILLGVAIMGVHCFCGYYT
;
A
#
# COMPACT_ATOMS: atom_id res chain seq x y z
N MET A 1 -28.75 -16.67 18.89
CA MET A 1 -27.35 -16.67 19.37
C MET A 1 -26.45 -16.87 18.17
N THR A 2 -25.46 -15.98 18.02
CA THR A 2 -24.26 -16.07 17.15
C THR A 2 -24.43 -16.25 15.63
N THR A 3 -24.95 -15.24 14.92
CA THR A 3 -24.85 -15.11 13.44
C THR A 3 -23.56 -14.38 13.00
N GLY A 4 -22.63 -14.13 13.93
CA GLY A 4 -21.38 -13.40 13.66
C GLY A 4 -20.23 -14.27 13.14
N ILE A 5 -20.41 -15.60 13.08
CA ILE A 5 -19.36 -16.57 12.70
C ILE A 5 -19.54 -17.01 11.23
N ASP A 6 -20.70 -16.76 10.61
CA ASP A 6 -20.99 -17.10 9.19
C ASP A 6 -20.46 -16.08 8.18
N SER A 7 -19.67 -15.10 8.62
CA SER A 7 -19.06 -14.17 7.69
C SER A 7 -17.70 -14.70 7.26
N PHE A 8 -17.69 -15.62 6.30
CA PHE A 8 -16.48 -16.06 5.59
C PHE A 8 -15.60 -14.88 5.16
N ALA A 9 -16.22 -13.72 4.91
CA ALA A 9 -15.53 -12.46 4.62
C ALA A 9 -14.71 -11.90 5.79
N LEU A 10 -15.18 -12.03 7.04
CA LEU A 10 -14.43 -11.56 8.23
C LEU A 10 -13.18 -12.40 8.50
N LEU A 11 -13.18 -13.69 8.18
CA LEU A 11 -11.99 -14.54 8.26
C LEU A 11 -10.88 -14.07 7.32
N ALA A 12 -11.23 -13.35 6.24
CA ALA A 12 -10.24 -12.83 5.31
C ALA A 12 -9.34 -11.77 5.98
N ILE A 13 -9.86 -10.97 6.92
CA ILE A 13 -9.09 -9.93 7.63
C ILE A 13 -7.85 -10.48 8.36
N PRO A 14 -7.97 -11.46 9.30
CA PRO A 14 -6.81 -12.02 9.97
C PRO A 14 -5.87 -12.75 9.01
N PHE A 15 -6.39 -13.39 7.95
CA PHE A 15 -5.54 -14.01 6.93
C PHE A 15 -4.74 -12.98 6.11
N PHE A 16 -5.30 -11.81 5.80
CA PHE A 16 -4.55 -10.74 5.12
C PHE A 16 -3.49 -10.10 6.01
N VAL A 17 -3.79 -9.90 7.30
CA VAL A 17 -2.79 -9.45 8.28
C VAL A 17 -1.66 -10.48 8.40
N LEU A 18 -2.00 -11.77 8.52
CA LEU A 18 -1.02 -12.85 8.60
C LEU A 18 -0.17 -12.93 7.33
N ALA A 19 -0.78 -12.83 6.15
CA ALA A 19 -0.07 -12.78 4.88
C ALA A 19 0.87 -11.56 4.82
N GLY A 20 0.42 -10.40 5.30
CA GLY A 20 1.23 -9.18 5.50
C GLY A 20 2.51 -9.45 6.28
N GLU A 21 2.39 -10.08 7.44
CA GLU A 21 3.54 -10.37 8.31
C GLU A 21 4.46 -11.44 7.70
N ILE A 22 3.91 -12.48 7.06
CA ILE A 22 4.72 -13.48 6.32
C ILE A 22 5.48 -12.81 5.18
N MET A 23 4.87 -11.89 4.43
CA MET A 23 5.53 -11.17 3.34
C MET A 23 6.66 -10.27 3.84
N LYS A 24 6.45 -9.61 4.99
CA LYS A 24 7.48 -8.81 5.65
C LYS A 24 8.67 -9.67 6.06
N GLN A 25 8.44 -10.80 6.74
CA GLN A 25 9.51 -11.69 7.20
C GLN A 25 10.16 -12.50 6.07
N GLY A 26 9.41 -12.85 5.03
CA GLY A 26 9.85 -13.65 3.88
C GLY A 26 10.63 -12.88 2.81
N GLY A 27 10.93 -11.59 3.04
CA GLY A 27 11.69 -10.77 2.10
C GLY A 27 10.94 -10.36 0.83
N ILE A 28 9.61 -10.53 0.79
CA ILE A 28 8.78 -10.12 -0.35
C ILE A 28 8.78 -8.59 -0.50
N ALA A 29 8.81 -7.85 0.61
CA ALA A 29 8.96 -6.40 0.60
C ALA A 29 10.16 -5.94 -0.26
N ASN A 30 11.33 -6.54 -0.07
CA ASN A 30 12.52 -6.26 -0.87
C ASN A 30 12.34 -6.59 -2.36
N ARG A 31 11.67 -7.71 -2.68
CA ARG A 31 11.38 -8.09 -4.07
C ARG A 31 10.43 -7.11 -4.75
N LEU A 32 9.39 -6.65 -4.05
CA LEU A 32 8.45 -5.66 -4.56
C LEU A 32 9.13 -4.30 -4.78
N ILE A 33 10.00 -3.87 -3.87
CA ILE A 33 10.81 -2.66 -4.05
C ILE A 33 11.71 -2.79 -5.28
N ASN A 34 12.40 -3.92 -5.45
CA ASN A 34 13.28 -4.12 -6.60
C ASN A 34 12.49 -4.17 -7.93
N PHE A 35 11.31 -4.76 -7.91
CA PHE A 35 10.39 -4.74 -9.05
C PHE A 35 9.93 -3.32 -9.38
N ALA A 36 9.46 -2.55 -8.40
CA ALA A 36 9.11 -1.14 -8.57
C ALA A 36 10.31 -0.32 -9.09
N LYS A 37 11.52 -0.58 -8.57
CA LYS A 37 12.76 0.03 -9.04
C LYS A 37 13.00 -0.25 -10.53
N SER A 38 12.76 -1.47 -10.99
CA SER A 38 12.91 -1.79 -12.42
C SER A 38 11.93 -1.06 -13.34
N LEU A 39 10.78 -0.61 -12.81
CA LEU A 39 9.73 0.05 -13.60
C LEU A 39 9.90 1.57 -13.68
N VAL A 40 10.26 2.23 -12.56
CA VAL A 40 10.19 3.69 -12.45
C VAL A 40 11.46 4.37 -11.95
N ALA A 41 12.54 3.63 -11.66
CA ALA A 41 13.75 4.25 -11.11
C ALA A 41 14.52 5.13 -12.10
N SER A 42 14.25 5.01 -13.41
CA SER A 42 14.86 5.87 -14.44
C SER A 42 14.30 7.29 -14.46
N LEU A 43 13.24 7.58 -13.70
CA LEU A 43 12.65 8.91 -13.59
C LEU A 43 13.46 9.78 -12.60
N PRO A 44 13.55 11.10 -12.82
CA PRO A 44 14.17 12.02 -11.86
C PRO A 44 13.36 12.01 -10.55
N GLY A 45 14.02 11.74 -9.42
CA GLY A 45 13.33 11.44 -8.14
C GLY A 45 12.90 9.98 -7.99
N GLY A 46 13.51 9.06 -8.77
CA GLY A 46 13.13 7.66 -8.92
C GLY A 46 12.78 6.92 -7.63
N LEU A 47 13.56 7.10 -6.55
CA LEU A 47 13.30 6.44 -5.27
C LEU A 47 11.96 6.80 -4.64
N ALA A 48 11.48 8.04 -4.78
CA ALA A 48 10.17 8.44 -4.26
C ALA A 48 9.05 7.67 -4.99
N TYR A 49 9.13 7.55 -6.32
CA TYR A 49 8.17 6.76 -7.09
C TYR A 49 8.25 5.27 -6.78
N VAL A 50 9.47 4.75 -6.56
CA VAL A 50 9.68 3.37 -6.13
C VAL A 50 9.01 3.12 -4.79
N ASN A 51 9.13 4.04 -3.84
CA ASN A 51 8.45 3.94 -2.55
C ASN A 51 6.93 3.91 -2.74
N VAL A 52 6.40 4.78 -3.60
CA VAL A 52 4.96 4.83 -3.87
C VAL A 52 4.45 3.54 -4.50
N LEU A 53 5.10 3.06 -5.57
CA LEU A 53 4.72 1.80 -6.22
C LEU A 53 4.90 0.59 -5.32
N ALA A 54 5.98 0.51 -4.57
CA ALA A 54 6.23 -0.62 -3.68
C ALA A 54 5.19 -0.67 -2.55
N SER A 55 4.84 0.48 -1.96
CA SER A 55 3.77 0.59 -0.96
C SER A 55 2.39 0.27 -1.55
N MET A 56 2.11 0.70 -2.78
CA MET A 56 0.88 0.33 -3.49
C MET A 56 0.80 -1.19 -3.68
N LEU A 57 1.86 -1.83 -4.19
CA LEU A 57 1.88 -3.28 -4.40
C LEU A 57 1.81 -4.07 -3.09
N PHE A 58 2.55 -3.65 -2.06
CA PHE A 58 2.55 -4.33 -0.77
C PHE A 58 1.22 -4.14 -0.02
N GLY A 59 0.67 -2.93 -0.03
CA GLY A 59 -0.62 -2.63 0.57
C GLY A 59 -1.75 -3.35 -0.14
N ALA A 60 -1.69 -3.45 -1.46
CA ALA A 60 -2.64 -4.21 -2.26
C ALA A 60 -2.59 -5.72 -1.95
N ILE A 61 -1.54 -6.28 -1.35
CA ILE A 61 -1.54 -7.71 -0.94
C ILE A 61 -1.87 -7.87 0.55
N SER A 62 -1.34 -6.98 1.40
CA SER A 62 -1.47 -7.07 2.87
C SER A 62 -2.75 -6.45 3.43
N GLY A 63 -3.39 -5.53 2.69
CA GLY A 63 -4.57 -4.82 3.13
C GLY A 63 -4.36 -3.86 4.31
N SER A 64 -3.11 -3.48 4.57
CA SER A 64 -2.72 -2.71 5.76
C SER A 64 -1.69 -1.64 5.43
N ALA A 65 -2.08 -0.37 5.60
CA ALA A 65 -1.14 0.75 5.51
C ALA A 65 -0.05 0.66 6.59
N ILE A 66 -0.40 0.24 7.81
CA ILE A 66 0.58 0.14 8.92
C ILE A 66 1.66 -0.89 8.58
N ALA A 67 1.26 -2.04 8.00
CA ALA A 67 2.20 -3.06 7.57
C ALA A 67 3.08 -2.56 6.43
N ALA A 68 2.51 -1.86 5.44
CA ALA A 68 3.27 -1.25 4.34
C ALA A 68 4.27 -0.20 4.85
N THR A 69 3.84 0.74 5.69
CA THR A 69 4.71 1.77 6.30
C THR A 69 5.87 1.15 7.07
N SER A 70 5.63 0.07 7.81
CA SER A 70 6.67 -0.62 8.59
C SER A 70 7.63 -1.41 7.70
N ALA A 71 7.12 -2.19 6.73
CA ALA A 71 7.92 -3.08 5.91
C ALA A 71 8.66 -2.35 4.78
N ILE A 72 7.97 -1.51 4.02
CA ILE A 72 8.55 -0.75 2.91
C ILE A 72 9.34 0.44 3.46
N GLY A 73 8.76 1.15 4.43
CA GLY A 73 9.37 2.35 4.98
C GLY A 73 10.70 2.15 5.67
N SER A 74 10.88 1.05 6.40
CA SER A 74 12.18 0.74 7.02
C SER A 74 13.28 0.58 5.98
N ILE A 75 12.99 -0.08 4.86
CA ILE A 75 13.96 -0.32 3.78
C ILE A 75 14.17 0.95 2.94
N MET A 76 13.08 1.67 2.62
CA MET A 76 13.13 2.83 1.72
C MET A 76 13.69 4.07 2.41
N THR A 77 13.47 4.25 3.71
CA THR A 77 14.03 5.39 4.46
C THR A 77 15.56 5.34 4.42
N ASP A 78 16.15 4.18 4.71
CA ASP A 78 17.60 3.99 4.68
C ASP A 78 18.16 4.22 3.26
N ARG A 79 17.52 3.62 2.24
CA ARG A 79 17.94 3.81 0.83
C ARG A 79 17.84 5.24 0.33
N MET A 80 16.81 5.97 0.75
CA MET A 80 16.63 7.37 0.39
C MET A 80 17.67 8.25 1.10
N GLU A 81 18.00 7.98 2.37
CA GLU A 81 19.09 8.69 3.05
C GLU A 81 20.46 8.44 2.41
N GLU A 82 20.75 7.20 1.99
CA GLU A 82 21.98 6.86 1.28
C GLU A 82 22.13 7.61 -0.06
N GLU A 83 21.02 7.90 -0.74
CA GLU A 83 21.00 8.72 -1.97
C GLU A 83 20.94 10.23 -1.69
N GLY A 84 20.97 10.66 -0.41
CA GLY A 84 21.04 12.06 -0.01
C GLY A 84 19.68 12.75 0.19
N TYR A 85 18.56 12.02 0.18
CA TYR A 85 17.26 12.58 0.52
C TYR A 85 17.16 12.84 2.03
N PRO A 86 16.55 13.96 2.46
CA PRO A 86 16.35 14.22 3.88
C PRO A 86 15.36 13.20 4.48
N ARG A 87 15.67 12.73 5.69
CA ARG A 87 14.84 11.76 6.43
C ARG A 87 13.37 12.16 6.53
N GLU A 88 13.11 13.45 6.70
CA GLU A 88 11.76 14.01 6.78
C GLU A 88 10.98 13.80 5.47
N PHE A 89 11.63 14.01 4.33
CA PHE A 89 11.04 13.74 3.02
C PHE A 89 10.76 12.25 2.86
N SER A 90 11.74 11.37 3.13
CA SER A 90 11.58 9.92 3.06
C SER A 90 10.41 9.41 3.92
N ALA A 91 10.29 9.91 5.15
CA ALA A 91 9.19 9.60 6.05
C ALA A 91 7.84 10.09 5.50
N SER A 92 7.78 11.31 4.98
CA SER A 92 6.56 11.88 4.40
C SER A 92 6.08 11.09 3.17
N VAL A 93 7.00 10.69 2.28
CA VAL A 93 6.71 9.87 1.11
C VAL A 93 6.18 8.51 1.53
N ASN A 94 6.79 7.88 2.54
CA ASN A 94 6.37 6.58 3.04
C ASN A 94 4.99 6.61 3.71
N ILE A 95 4.73 7.58 4.58
CA ILE A 95 3.44 7.69 5.28
C ILE A 95 2.32 7.96 4.28
N THR A 96 2.54 8.88 3.34
CA THR A 96 1.53 9.21 2.32
C THR A 96 1.32 8.04 1.35
N SER A 97 2.38 7.38 0.89
CA SER A 97 2.27 6.28 -0.07
C SER A 97 1.63 5.01 0.51
N ALA A 98 1.80 4.75 1.80
CA ALA A 98 1.18 3.61 2.45
C ALA A 98 -0.36 3.69 2.45
N THR A 99 -0.93 4.91 2.40
CA THR A 99 -2.39 5.09 2.32
C THR A 99 -2.95 4.64 0.98
N THR A 100 -2.17 4.75 -0.10
CA THR A 100 -2.58 4.37 -1.44
C THR A 100 -2.81 2.87 -1.57
N GLY A 101 -2.03 2.08 -0.85
CA GLY A 101 -2.15 0.62 -0.81
C GLY A 101 -3.45 0.11 -0.16
N LEU A 102 -4.19 0.96 0.57
CA LEU A 102 -5.53 0.62 1.07
C LEU A 102 -6.63 0.75 0.00
N LEU A 103 -6.36 1.52 -1.04
CA LEU A 103 -7.32 1.86 -2.09
C LEU A 103 -7.10 1.05 -3.36
N ILE A 104 -5.83 0.78 -3.73
CA ILE A 104 -5.50 -0.03 -4.90
C ILE A 104 -5.75 -1.50 -4.56
N PRO A 105 -6.61 -2.20 -5.30
CA PRO A 105 -6.99 -3.58 -4.98
C PRO A 105 -5.83 -4.53 -5.29
N PRO A 106 -5.64 -5.65 -4.55
CA PRO A 106 -6.57 -6.33 -3.63
C PRO A 106 -6.35 -6.03 -2.12
N PRO A 107 -6.59 -6.99 -1.22
CA PRO A 107 -7.69 -6.96 -0.25
C PRO A 107 -7.66 -5.78 0.71
N SER A 108 -8.66 -4.90 0.64
CA SER A 108 -8.83 -3.86 1.65
C SER A 108 -9.67 -4.38 2.81
N ASN A 109 -9.06 -4.51 3.98
CA ASN A 109 -9.78 -4.85 5.22
C ASN A 109 -10.96 -3.89 5.47
N ILE A 110 -10.80 -2.61 5.09
CA ILE A 110 -11.82 -1.57 5.23
C ILE A 110 -13.02 -1.85 4.31
N LEU A 111 -12.79 -2.24 3.05
CA LEU A 111 -13.88 -2.55 2.11
C LEU A 111 -14.68 -3.79 2.54
N ILE A 112 -14.02 -4.76 3.18
CA ILE A 112 -14.69 -5.94 3.75
C ILE A 112 -15.60 -5.53 4.90
N VAL A 113 -15.10 -4.71 5.83
CA VAL A 113 -15.90 -4.16 6.94
C VAL A 113 -17.06 -3.33 6.41
N TYR A 114 -16.84 -2.52 5.36
CA TYR A 114 -17.90 -1.72 4.73
C TYR A 114 -19.00 -2.60 4.11
N ALA A 115 -18.63 -3.64 3.35
CA ALA A 115 -19.58 -4.58 2.77
C ALA A 115 -20.52 -5.18 3.84
N LEU A 116 -19.95 -5.52 5.00
CA LEU A 116 -20.69 -6.07 6.12
C LEU A 116 -21.54 -5.02 6.84
N ALA A 117 -21.00 -3.82 7.05
CA ALA A 117 -21.74 -2.70 7.65
C ALA A 117 -22.94 -2.28 6.78
N SER A 118 -22.85 -2.41 5.46
CA SER A 118 -23.95 -2.22 4.51
C SER A 118 -24.97 -3.37 4.48
N GLY A 119 -24.95 -4.27 5.47
CA GLY A 119 -25.87 -5.39 5.60
C GLY A 119 -25.60 -6.53 4.62
N GLY A 120 -24.38 -6.64 4.08
CA GLY A 120 -24.02 -7.65 3.08
C GLY A 120 -24.63 -7.44 1.70
N THR A 121 -25.28 -6.30 1.46
CA THR A 121 -25.90 -5.96 0.17
C THR A 121 -24.87 -5.60 -0.90
N ALA A 122 -23.72 -5.07 -0.50
CA ALA A 122 -22.61 -4.77 -1.40
C ALA A 122 -21.71 -6.00 -1.58
N SER A 123 -21.52 -6.44 -2.82
CA SER A 123 -20.58 -7.52 -3.16
C SER A 123 -19.15 -7.07 -2.90
N VAL A 124 -18.39 -7.86 -2.12
CA VAL A 124 -16.96 -7.63 -1.86
C VAL A 124 -16.17 -7.55 -3.18
N ALA A 125 -16.50 -8.40 -4.15
CA ALA A 125 -15.88 -8.39 -5.47
C ALA A 125 -16.18 -7.10 -6.24
N ALA A 126 -17.41 -6.57 -6.15
CA ALA A 126 -17.77 -5.31 -6.77
C ALA A 126 -17.03 -4.11 -6.12
N LEU A 127 -16.87 -4.13 -4.79
CA LEU A 127 -16.11 -3.11 -4.07
C LEU A 127 -14.62 -3.14 -4.42
N PHE A 128 -14.03 -4.33 -4.60
CA PHE A 128 -12.64 -4.45 -5.05
C PHE A 128 -12.45 -3.89 -6.46
N ILE A 129 -13.38 -4.15 -7.38
CA ILE A 129 -13.33 -3.58 -8.73
C ILE A 129 -13.53 -2.06 -8.68
N ALA A 130 -14.46 -1.58 -7.87
CA ALA A 130 -14.72 -0.16 -7.69
C ALA A 130 -13.51 0.60 -7.11
N GLY A 131 -12.64 -0.08 -6.35
CA GLY A 131 -11.41 0.50 -5.78
C GLY A 131 -10.29 0.79 -6.79
N TYR A 132 -10.27 0.13 -7.95
CA TYR A 132 -9.22 0.34 -8.97
C TYR A 132 -9.10 1.80 -9.39
N LEU A 133 -10.22 2.41 -9.77
CA LEU A 133 -10.24 3.78 -10.29
C LEU A 133 -9.76 4.81 -9.23
N PRO A 134 -10.36 4.89 -8.03
CA PRO A 134 -9.93 5.85 -7.03
C PRO A 134 -8.52 5.54 -6.50
N GLY A 135 -8.11 4.27 -6.43
CA GLY A 135 -6.77 3.92 -5.97
C GLY A 135 -5.68 4.29 -6.95
N ILE A 136 -5.87 4.03 -8.24
CA ILE A 136 -4.92 4.46 -9.27
C ILE A 136 -4.87 5.99 -9.32
N LEU A 137 -6.02 6.67 -9.26
CA LEU A 137 -6.08 8.14 -9.21
C LEU A 137 -5.30 8.70 -8.02
N LEU A 138 -5.50 8.15 -6.82
CA LEU A 138 -4.78 8.59 -5.63
C LEU A 138 -3.28 8.30 -5.75
N GLY A 139 -2.90 7.14 -6.28
CA GLY A 139 -1.49 6.79 -6.49
C GLY A 139 -0.80 7.73 -7.46
N VAL A 140 -1.43 8.02 -8.59
CA VAL A 140 -0.93 8.99 -9.57
C VAL A 140 -0.88 10.40 -8.97
N ALA A 141 -1.89 10.81 -8.19
CA ALA A 141 -1.89 12.11 -7.53
C ALA A 141 -0.73 12.24 -6.52
N ILE A 142 -0.50 11.22 -5.69
CA ILE A 142 0.62 11.19 -4.72
C ILE A 142 1.97 11.19 -5.45
N MET A 143 2.10 10.41 -6.53
CA MET A 143 3.31 10.47 -7.38
C MET A 143 3.52 11.87 -7.95
N GLY A 144 2.46 12.56 -8.39
CA GLY A 144 2.53 13.93 -8.90
C GLY A 144 2.96 14.93 -7.84
N VAL A 145 2.44 14.83 -6.62
CA VAL A 145 2.85 15.70 -5.49
C VAL A 145 4.32 15.48 -5.13
N HIS A 146 4.77 14.22 -5.11
CA HIS A 146 6.16 13.89 -4.82
C HIS A 146 7.12 14.29 -5.93
N CYS A 147 6.69 14.22 -7.20
CA CYS A 147 7.42 14.81 -8.33
C CYS A 147 7.70 16.29 -8.09
N PHE A 148 6.68 17.03 -7.65
CA PHE A 148 6.79 18.46 -7.42
C PHE A 148 7.68 18.74 -6.21
N CYS A 149 7.47 18.05 -5.08
CA CYS A 149 8.22 18.31 -3.85
C CYS A 149 9.70 17.86 -3.92
N GLY A 150 9.98 16.75 -4.62
CA GLY A 150 11.35 16.25 -4.82
C GLY A 150 12.18 17.08 -5.80
N TYR A 151 11.57 18.03 -6.52
CA TYR A 151 12.29 18.99 -7.38
C TYR A 151 12.78 20.23 -6.59
N TYR A 152 12.23 20.45 -5.39
CA TYR A 152 12.53 21.60 -4.52
C TYR A 152 13.35 21.24 -3.28
N THR A 153 13.76 19.97 -3.14
CA THR A 153 14.63 19.45 -2.07
C THR A 153 15.93 18.99 -2.68
#